data_AF-A0A8J5VRS2-F1
#
_entry.id   AF-A0A8J5VRS2-F1
#
_cell.length_a   1.000
_cell.length_b   1.000
_cell.length_c   1.000
_cell.angle_alpha   90.00
_cell.angle_beta   90.00
_cell.angle_gamma   90.00
#
_symmetry.space_group_name_H-M   'P 1'
#
loop_
_entity.id
_entity.type
_entity.pdbx_description
1 polymer ?
#
loop_
_entity_poly.entity_id
_entity_poly.type
_entity_poly.pdbx_seq_one_letter_code
_entity_poly.pdbx_strand_id
1 'polypeptide(L)'
;MYAAEWVTNAKNKPVTCSELRPSPTKNRLNEVKYSFDVTKCDKIFDFLLKSQLLRLPKGQVIPPADELKKHPYCKWHDSHSHNTNDCNVFRRQIQSAIEEG
;
A
#
# COMPACT_ATOMS: atom_id res chain seq x y z
N MET A 1 -17.92 1.64 3.69
CA MET A 1 -16.49 2.03 3.82
C MET A 1 -15.93 2.06 2.41
N TYR A 2 -15.39 3.19 1.95
CA TYR A 2 -14.76 3.29 0.64
C TYR A 2 -13.30 2.90 0.81
N ALA A 3 -12.93 1.73 0.34
CA ALA A 3 -11.53 1.30 0.36
C ALA A 3 -11.12 0.85 -1.05
N ALA A 4 -9.84 1.03 -1.38
CA ALA A 4 -9.28 0.46 -2.59
C ALA A 4 -9.40 -1.07 -2.54
N GLU A 5 -9.70 -1.67 -3.69
CA GLU A 5 -9.91 -3.11 -3.80
C GLU A 5 -8.84 -3.73 -4.69
N TRP A 6 -8.41 -4.94 -4.32
CA TRP A 6 -7.58 -5.76 -5.19
C TRP A 6 -8.39 -6.21 -6.40
N VAL A 7 -7.82 -6.06 -7.59
CA VAL A 7 -8.41 -6.59 -8.81
C VAL A 7 -8.37 -8.11 -8.74
N THR A 8 -9.49 -8.79 -9.00
CA THR A 8 -9.64 -10.26 -8.84
C THR A 8 -8.56 -11.08 -9.56
N ASN A 9 -8.04 -10.54 -10.66
CA ASN A 9 -7.02 -11.13 -11.52
C ASN A 9 -5.58 -10.90 -10.99
N ALA A 10 -5.42 -9.97 -10.04
CA ALA A 10 -4.16 -9.67 -9.37
C ALA A 10 -3.82 -10.69 -8.27
N LYS A 11 -4.82 -11.37 -7.70
CA LYS A 11 -4.63 -12.41 -6.68
C LYS A 11 -3.88 -13.65 -7.17
N ASN A 12 -3.80 -13.84 -8.49
CA ASN A 12 -3.11 -14.96 -9.13
C ASN A 12 -1.80 -14.52 -9.82
N LYS A 13 -1.39 -13.27 -9.64
CA LYS A 13 -0.15 -12.75 -10.21
C LYS A 13 0.80 -12.39 -9.06
N PRO A 14 1.99 -13.00 -8.99
CA PRO A 14 2.95 -12.65 -7.97
C PRO A 14 3.26 -11.16 -8.07
N VAL A 15 3.07 -10.44 -6.97
CA VAL A 15 3.40 -9.01 -6.88
C VAL A 15 4.91 -8.85 -6.95
N THR A 16 5.43 -8.78 -8.17
CA THR A 16 6.85 -8.60 -8.44
C THR A 16 7.12 -7.10 -8.55
N CYS A 17 7.43 -6.44 -7.44
CA CYS A 17 7.80 -5.03 -7.44
C CYS A 17 9.22 -4.89 -6.91
N SER A 18 10.08 -4.17 -7.63
CA SER A 18 11.47 -3.92 -7.22
C SER A 18 11.59 -3.16 -5.89
N GLU A 19 10.52 -2.47 -5.47
CA GLU A 19 10.39 -1.80 -4.17
C GLU A 19 10.01 -2.75 -3.02
N LEU A 20 9.59 -3.99 -3.32
CA LEU A 20 9.27 -5.05 -2.36
C LEU A 20 10.44 -6.01 -2.15
N ARG A 21 11.66 -5.63 -2.59
CA ARG A 21 12.84 -6.44 -2.33
C ARG A 21 13.04 -6.55 -0.81
N PRO A 22 13.18 -7.77 -0.27
CA PRO A 22 13.41 -7.95 1.16
C PRO A 22 14.72 -7.28 1.54
N SER A 23 14.66 -6.31 2.46
CA SER A 23 15.86 -5.74 3.08
C SER A 23 16.38 -6.71 4.15
N PRO A 24 17.66 -7.14 4.12
CA PRO A 24 18.22 -7.95 5.17
C PRO A 24 18.56 -7.04 6.36
N THR A 25 17.66 -6.91 7.34
CA THR A 25 18.01 -6.16 8.56
C THR A 25 17.57 -6.84 9.85
N LYS A 26 18.54 -6.93 10.76
CA LYS A 26 18.50 -7.47 12.12
C LYS A 26 17.63 -6.60 13.05
N ASN A 27 16.77 -7.29 13.81
CA ASN A 27 16.48 -7.10 15.25
C ASN A 27 16.03 -5.71 15.79
N ARG A 28 14.75 -5.57 16.20
CA ARG A 28 14.31 -5.34 17.60
C ARG A 28 12.77 -5.17 17.67
N LEU A 29 12.15 -6.03 18.48
CA LEU A 29 10.92 -5.82 19.28
C LEU A 29 9.65 -5.28 18.58
N ASN A 30 8.65 -6.16 18.45
CA ASN A 30 7.21 -5.89 18.33
C ASN A 30 6.63 -5.24 17.08
N GLU A 31 7.42 -4.92 16.06
CA GLU A 31 6.86 -4.50 14.77
C GLU A 31 6.66 -5.72 13.86
N VAL A 32 5.45 -5.89 13.33
CA VAL A 32 5.13 -6.89 12.29
C VAL A 32 6.20 -6.78 11.21
N LYS A 33 6.95 -7.87 10.97
CA LYS A 33 8.02 -7.89 9.99
C LYS A 33 7.41 -7.84 8.59
N TYR A 34 7.44 -6.67 7.97
CA TYR A 34 7.06 -6.51 6.57
C TYR A 34 8.26 -6.83 5.67
N SER A 35 8.03 -7.57 4.59
CA SER A 35 9.05 -7.90 3.58
C SER A 35 9.39 -6.72 2.67
N PHE A 36 8.79 -5.55 2.93
CA PHE A 36 8.94 -4.32 2.17
C PHE A 36 9.14 -3.13 3.12
N ASP A 37 9.61 -2.01 2.55
CA ASP A 37 9.82 -0.78 3.30
C ASP A 37 8.48 -0.06 3.55
N VAL A 38 8.00 -0.09 4.80
CA VAL A 38 6.73 0.56 5.20
C VAL A 38 6.73 2.08 5.00
N THR A 39 7.90 2.73 4.95
CA THR A 39 7.99 4.17 4.67
C THR A 39 7.66 4.50 3.21
N LYS A 40 7.67 3.48 2.34
CA LYS A 40 7.38 3.58 0.92
C LYS A 40 6.00 3.09 0.53
N CYS A 41 5.08 2.87 1.49
CA CYS A 41 3.71 2.44 1.17
C CYS A 41 3.04 3.36 0.16
N ASP A 42 3.28 4.67 0.22
CA ASP A 42 2.74 5.61 -0.77
C ASP A 42 3.15 5.26 -2.20
N LYS A 43 4.45 4.98 -2.41
CA LYS A 43 5.01 4.56 -3.70
C LYS A 43 4.53 3.18 -4.12
N ILE A 44 4.42 2.25 -3.17
CA ILE A 44 3.90 0.90 -3.41
C ILE A 44 2.45 1.00 -3.89
N PHE A 45 1.63 1.85 -3.26
CA PHE A 45 0.25 2.09 -3.68
C PHE A 45 0.18 2.61 -5.12
N ASP A 46 0.96 3.64 -5.46
CA ASP A 46 1.00 4.19 -6.83
C ASP A 46 1.46 3.14 -7.84
N PHE A 47 2.45 2.31 -7.49
CA PHE A 47 2.92 1.22 -8.34
C PHE A 47 1.83 0.18 -8.58
N LEU A 48 1.10 -0.24 -7.54
CA LEU A 48 0.03 -1.23 -7.64
C LEU A 48 -1.16 -0.71 -8.42
N LEU A 49 -1.50 0.56 -8.25
CA LEU A 49 -2.54 1.23 -9.02
C LEU A 49 -2.15 1.33 -10.50
N LYS A 50 -0.91 1.74 -10.79
CA LYS A 50 -0.37 1.80 -12.17
C LYS A 50 -0.28 0.43 -12.83
N SER A 51 0.03 -0.60 -12.05
CA SER A 51 0.08 -2.00 -12.51
C SER A 51 -1.31 -2.64 -12.61
N GLN A 52 -2.39 -1.89 -12.35
CA GLN A 52 -3.78 -2.35 -12.34
C GLN A 52 -4.02 -3.54 -11.40
N LEU A 53 -3.20 -3.68 -10.35
CA LEU A 53 -3.37 -4.68 -9.31
C LEU A 53 -4.37 -4.18 -8.25
N LEU A 54 -4.42 -2.87 -8.05
CA LEU A 54 -5.42 -2.18 -7.25
C LEU A 54 -6.38 -1.38 -8.13
N ARG A 55 -7.62 -1.26 -7.67
CA ARG A 55 -8.65 -0.41 -8.24
C ARG A 55 -9.19 0.52 -7.17
N LEU A 56 -9.31 1.80 -7.52
CA LEU A 56 -10.00 2.77 -6.67
C LEU A 56 -11.52 2.61 -6.81
N PRO A 57 -12.30 2.76 -5.72
CA PRO A 57 -13.75 2.84 -5.80
C PRO A 57 -14.19 4.01 -6.69
N LYS A 58 -15.38 3.88 -7.30
CA LYS A 58 -15.94 4.91 -8.18
C LYS A 58 -16.08 6.24 -7.42
N GLY A 59 -15.47 7.29 -7.97
CA GLY A 59 -15.53 8.65 -7.42
C GLY A 59 -14.38 9.02 -6.50
N GLN A 60 -13.52 8.06 -6.10
CA GLN A 60 -12.31 8.38 -5.35
C GLN A 60 -11.28 9.05 -6.28
N VAL A 61 -10.82 10.23 -5.88
CA VAL A 61 -9.77 10.99 -6.56
C VAL A 61 -8.61 11.14 -5.60
N ILE A 62 -7.42 10.69 -5.99
CA ILE A 62 -6.23 10.85 -5.16
C ILE A 62 -5.78 12.31 -5.24
N PRO A 63 -5.67 13.02 -4.11
CA PRO A 63 -5.14 14.37 -4.08
C PRO A 63 -3.69 14.41 -4.60
N PRO A 64 -3.24 15.52 -5.21
CA PRO A 64 -1.86 15.66 -5.65
C PRO A 64 -0.89 15.66 -4.47
N ALA A 65 0.38 15.32 -4.73
CA ALA A 65 1.40 15.19 -3.70
C ALA A 65 1.57 16.44 -2.82
N ASP A 66 1.33 17.64 -3.37
CA ASP A 66 1.37 18.88 -2.60
C ASP A 66 0.29 18.99 -1.53
N GLU A 67 -0.90 18.42 -1.75
CA GLU A 67 -1.95 18.35 -0.73
C GLU A 67 -1.68 17.25 0.29
N LEU A 68 -1.17 16.10 -0.17
CA LEU A 68 -0.77 14.99 0.69
C LEU A 68 0.36 15.35 1.67
N LYS A 69 1.18 16.36 1.33
CA LYS A 69 2.21 16.92 2.22
C LYS A 69 1.65 17.84 3.30
N LYS A 70 0.49 18.47 3.04
CA LYS A 70 -0.14 19.45 3.95
C LYS A 70 -1.06 18.79 4.96
N HIS A 71 -1.78 17.75 4.53
CA HIS A 71 -2.73 17.04 5.38
C HIS A 71 -2.51 15.54 5.30
N PRO A 72 -2.63 14.81 6.43
CA PRO A 72 -2.60 13.37 6.40
C PRO A 72 -3.74 12.83 5.53
N TYR A 73 -3.41 11.95 4.59
CA TYR A 73 -4.41 11.30 3.74
C TYR A 73 -4.01 9.88 3.36
N CYS A 74 -4.97 8.97 3.51
CA CYS A 74 -4.82 7.56 3.26
C CYS A 74 -5.47 7.21 1.92
N LYS A 75 -4.64 6.95 0.91
CA LYS A 75 -5.09 6.53 -0.43
C LYS A 75 -5.89 5.21 -0.39
N TRP A 76 -5.65 4.36 0.61
CA TRP A 76 -6.36 3.09 0.75
C TRP A 76 -7.81 3.25 1.26
N HIS A 77 -8.05 4.15 2.21
CA HIS A 77 -9.36 4.34 2.85
C HIS A 77 -10.11 5.59 2.36
N ASP A 78 -9.53 6.36 1.44
CA ASP A 78 -10.07 7.66 1.00
C ASP A 78 -10.39 8.59 2.19
N SER A 79 -9.46 8.67 3.15
CA SER A 79 -9.70 9.36 4.43
C SER A 79 -8.51 10.18 4.89
N HIS A 80 -8.81 11.29 5.57
CA HIS A 80 -7.81 12.24 6.08
C HIS A 80 -7.33 11.90 7.51
N SER A 81 -7.61 10.70 8.03
CA SER A 81 -7.30 10.35 9.41
C SER A 81 -5.83 10.00 9.64
N HIS A 82 -5.12 9.53 8.61
CA HIS A 82 -3.72 9.13 8.64
C HIS A 82 -3.16 9.12 7.21
N ASN A 83 -1.83 9.10 7.04
CA ASN A 83 -1.22 8.92 5.73
C ASN A 83 -1.26 7.45 5.29
N THR A 84 -1.19 7.19 3.98
CA THR A 84 -1.06 5.82 3.43
C THR A 84 0.09 5.04 4.07
N ASN A 85 1.18 5.73 4.39
CA ASN A 85 2.33 5.15 5.07
C ASN A 85 1.99 4.54 6.42
N ASP A 86 1.08 5.13 7.19
CA ASP A 86 0.67 4.69 8.53
C ASP A 86 -0.53 3.73 8.51
N CYS A 87 -0.99 3.35 7.32
CA CYS A 87 -2.17 2.51 7.17
C CYS A 87 -1.84 1.04 7.48
N ASN A 88 -2.14 0.59 8.70
CA ASN A 88 -1.91 -0.79 9.13
C ASN A 88 -2.73 -1.83 8.36
N VAL A 89 -3.90 -1.46 7.84
CA VAL A 89 -4.70 -2.36 6.99
C VAL A 89 -4.00 -2.55 5.64
N PHE A 90 -3.56 -1.46 5.02
CA PHE A 90 -2.85 -1.51 3.76
C PHE A 90 -1.52 -2.28 3.87
N ARG A 91 -0.72 -2.02 4.90
CA ARG A 91 0.55 -2.73 5.13
C ARG A 91 0.35 -4.25 5.18
N ARG A 92 -0.68 -4.71 5.90
CA ARG A 92 -1.05 -6.13 5.97
C ARG A 92 -1.50 -6.69 4.62
N GLN A 93 -2.29 -5.94 3.86
CA GLN A 93 -2.72 -6.35 2.52
C GLN A 93 -1.54 -6.54 1.56
N ILE A 94 -0.52 -5.66 1.63
CA ILE A 94 0.70 -5.82 0.84
C ILE A 94 1.48 -7.06 1.26
N GLN A 95 1.63 -7.28 2.56
CA GLN A 95 2.35 -8.44 3.08
C GLN A 95 1.70 -9.74 2.61
N SER A 96 0.38 -9.87 2.77
CA SER A 96 -0.36 -11.04 2.30
C SER A 96 -0.21 -11.23 0.80
N ALA A 97 -0.29 -10.16 -0.01
CA ALA A 97 -0.11 -10.27 -1.46
C ALA A 97 1.31 -10.70 -1.88
N ILE A 98 2.33 -10.46 -1.05
CA ILE A 98 3.69 -10.97 -1.27
C ILE A 98 3.80 -12.45 -0.87
N GLU A 99 3.21 -12.82 0.26
CA GLU A 99 3.22 -14.19 0.78
C GLU A 99 2.38 -15.15 -0.07
N GLU A 100 1.29 -14.67 -0.67
CA GLU A 100 0.38 -15.45 -1.52
C GLU A 100 0.92 -15.71 -2.95
N GLY A 101 2.06 -15.09 -3.32
CA GLY A 101 2.93 -15.41 -4.47
C GLY A 101 2.30 -16.04 -5.71
#